data_AF-A0A7G9GLV2-F1
#
_entry.id   AF-A0A7G9GLV2-F1
#
_cell.length_a   1.000
_cell.length_b   1.000
_cell.length_c   1.000
_cell.angle_alpha   90.00
_cell.angle_beta   90.00
_cell.angle_gamma   90.00
#
_symmetry.space_group_name_H-M   'P 1'
#
loop_
_entity.id
_entity.type
_entity.pdbx_description
1 polymer ?
#
loop_
_entity_poly.entity_id
_entity_poly.type
_entity_poly.pdbx_seq_one_letter_code
_entity_poly.pdbx_strand_id
1 'polypeptide(L)'
;MKDLNKKLRFPLDIQCFAESGDGGDDGAGAGGNDPQEPQMVPKTQFDRLSTELANLKKTLKAKQTDEEKFAQEQEEKNQKIKELEDFQRKSVLSTNLLKGGVGEKDVDSIADAFLEGDSEKIAKAFNTALKNIIKAKDDEIAQLKLNGIDKPSGGGNGGTEVNAESFAKMTLDERIALKLKDPELYKQLSGR
;
A
#
# COMPACT_ATOMS: atom_id res chain seq x y z
N MET A 1 13.18 8.65 -18.30
CA MET A 1 14.62 8.90 -18.08
C MET A 1 15.39 8.51 -19.34
N LYS A 2 15.36 9.34 -20.39
CA LYS A 2 15.88 9.00 -21.73
C LYS A 2 17.20 9.70 -22.09
N ASP A 3 17.92 10.28 -21.12
CA ASP A 3 19.01 11.23 -21.41
C ASP A 3 20.32 10.98 -20.65
N LEU A 4 20.78 9.73 -20.50
CA LEU A 4 22.13 9.45 -19.98
C LEU A 4 23.11 8.84 -20.99
N ASN A 5 22.68 8.46 -22.19
CA ASN A 5 23.56 7.78 -23.15
C ASN A 5 24.30 8.73 -24.11
N LYS A 6 24.36 10.03 -23.79
CA LYS A 6 24.97 11.07 -24.65
C LYS A 6 26.34 11.58 -24.17
N LYS A 7 26.91 11.04 -23.08
CA LYS A 7 28.12 11.60 -22.44
C LYS A 7 29.36 10.70 -22.38
N LEU A 8 29.38 9.56 -23.06
CA LEU A 8 30.55 8.66 -23.11
C LEU A 8 30.96 8.29 -24.55
N ARG A 9 30.82 9.23 -25.50
CA ARG A 9 31.55 9.15 -26.77
C ARG A 9 32.89 9.85 -26.58
N PHE A 10 33.90 9.11 -26.15
CA PHE A 10 35.28 9.53 -26.38
C PHE A 10 35.50 9.57 -27.90
N PRO A 11 35.86 10.71 -28.50
CA PRO A 11 36.31 10.71 -29.89
C PRO A 11 37.63 9.96 -29.92
N LEU A 12 37.62 8.75 -30.45
CA LEU A 12 38.84 8.09 -30.88
C LEU A 12 39.28 8.83 -32.15
N ASP A 13 40.12 9.85 -31.99
CA ASP A 13 40.88 10.45 -33.08
C ASP A 13 41.90 9.42 -33.59
N ILE A 14 41.40 8.46 -34.38
CA ILE A 14 42.24 7.62 -35.21
C ILE A 14 42.40 8.39 -36.51
N GLN A 15 43.38 9.29 -36.53
CA GLN A 15 43.91 9.81 -37.78
C GLN A 15 44.64 8.65 -38.48
N CYS A 16 43.90 7.94 -39.33
CA CYS A 16 44.47 7.06 -40.35
C CYS A 16 45.21 7.94 -41.36
N PHE A 17 46.53 8.05 -41.24
CA PHE A 17 47.36 8.63 -42.30
C PHE A 17 47.39 7.65 -43.49
N ALA A 18 46.60 7.95 -44.51
CA ALA A 18 46.72 7.40 -45.85
C ALA A 18 46.79 8.57 -46.85
N GLU A 19 47.58 8.36 -47.89
CA GLU A 19 47.79 9.19 -49.09
C GLU A 19 48.88 10.29 -49.04
N SER A 20 50.10 9.82 -49.33
CA SER A 20 50.92 10.18 -50.50
C SER A 20 50.66 11.51 -51.22
N GLY A 21 51.70 12.36 -51.32
CA GLY A 21 51.81 13.37 -52.39
C GLY A 21 52.74 14.55 -52.12
N ASP A 22 54.03 14.35 -52.43
CA ASP A 22 54.98 15.27 -53.10
C ASP A 22 55.07 16.77 -52.73
N GLY A 23 56.30 17.24 -52.43
CA GLY A 23 56.66 18.66 -52.41
C GLY A 23 57.69 19.03 -51.32
N GLY A 24 58.95 19.23 -51.72
CA GLY A 24 60.09 19.45 -50.83
C GLY A 24 60.14 20.81 -50.11
N ASP A 25 61.04 20.91 -49.12
CA ASP A 25 62.13 21.91 -49.06
C ASP A 25 62.84 21.89 -47.67
N ASP A 26 64.16 21.70 -47.73
CA ASP A 26 65.28 22.04 -46.83
C ASP A 26 65.18 22.11 -45.29
N GLY A 27 66.12 21.40 -44.63
CA GLY A 27 66.51 21.67 -43.23
C GLY A 27 67.40 20.61 -42.58
N ALA A 28 68.72 20.77 -42.68
CA ALA A 28 69.74 19.89 -42.12
C ALA A 28 69.78 19.86 -40.57
N GLY A 29 69.96 18.67 -39.99
CA GLY A 29 70.27 18.47 -38.56
C GLY A 29 70.48 17.01 -38.21
N ALA A 30 71.74 16.58 -38.09
CA ALA A 30 72.15 15.20 -37.83
C ALA A 30 71.81 14.72 -36.41
N GLY A 31 71.23 13.51 -36.32
CA GLY A 31 71.00 12.76 -35.08
C GLY A 31 70.20 11.50 -35.38
N GLY A 32 70.89 10.43 -35.77
CA GLY A 32 70.27 9.18 -36.23
C GLY A 32 69.36 8.53 -35.19
N ASN A 33 68.14 8.23 -35.61
CA ASN A 33 67.35 7.11 -35.12
C ASN A 33 66.49 6.66 -36.31
N ASP A 34 66.86 5.53 -36.90
CA ASP A 34 66.13 4.90 -38.00
C ASP A 34 64.64 4.76 -37.65
N PRO A 35 63.71 4.97 -38.60
CA PRO A 35 62.32 4.58 -38.40
C PRO A 35 62.28 3.06 -38.25
N GLN A 36 62.03 2.58 -37.02
CA GLN A 36 61.81 1.15 -36.80
C GLN A 36 60.69 0.68 -37.72
N GLU A 37 61.05 -0.13 -38.73
CA GLU A 37 60.11 -0.87 -39.56
C GLU A 37 59.05 -1.55 -38.67
N PRO A 38 57.77 -1.62 -39.08
CA PRO A 38 56.74 -2.24 -38.29
C PRO A 38 57.16 -3.68 -37.97
N GLN A 39 57.57 -3.93 -36.72
CA GLN A 39 58.00 -5.25 -36.28
C GLN A 39 56.84 -6.22 -36.50
N MET A 40 56.91 -7.01 -37.57
CA MET A 40 55.93 -8.03 -37.85
C MET A 40 56.07 -9.10 -36.78
N VAL A 41 55.08 -9.15 -35.89
CA VAL A 41 54.99 -10.15 -34.84
C VAL A 41 55.01 -11.53 -35.51
N PRO A 42 55.87 -12.47 -35.10
CA PRO A 42 55.90 -13.80 -35.70
C PRO A 42 54.51 -14.43 -35.64
N LYS A 43 54.03 -15.00 -36.75
CA LYS A 43 52.68 -15.60 -36.84
C LYS A 43 52.38 -16.56 -35.69
N THR A 44 53.37 -17.32 -35.25
CA THR A 44 53.26 -18.24 -34.11
C THR A 44 52.95 -17.55 -32.78
N GLN A 45 53.51 -16.36 -32.54
CA GLN A 45 53.19 -15.57 -31.35
C GLN A 45 51.81 -14.91 -31.47
N PHE A 46 51.45 -14.44 -32.66
CA PHE A 46 50.13 -13.88 -32.93
C PHE A 46 49.01 -14.93 -32.79
N ASP A 47 49.19 -16.14 -33.33
CA ASP A 47 48.22 -17.22 -33.25
C ASP A 47 48.04 -17.72 -31.80
N ARG A 48 49.13 -17.76 -31.02
CA ARG A 48 49.09 -18.08 -29.59
C ARG A 48 48.32 -17.05 -28.79
N LEU A 49 48.64 -15.76 -28.95
CA LEU A 49 47.93 -14.67 -28.28
C LEU A 49 46.46 -14.60 -28.70
N SER A 50 46.16 -14.83 -29.97
CA SER A 50 44.77 -14.88 -30.47
C SER A 50 43.96 -15.99 -29.83
N THR A 51 44.59 -17.16 -29.62
CA THR A 51 43.96 -18.30 -28.94
C THR A 51 43.74 -18.03 -27.46
N GLU A 52 44.72 -17.45 -26.76
CA GLU A 52 44.59 -17.03 -25.35
C GLU A 52 43.49 -15.97 -25.19
N LEU A 53 43.42 -14.99 -26.10
CA LEU A 53 42.40 -13.95 -26.10
C LEU A 53 41.00 -14.53 -26.39
N ALA A 54 40.89 -15.50 -27.30
CA ALA A 54 39.63 -16.22 -27.55
C ALA A 54 39.17 -17.03 -26.31
N ASN A 55 40.10 -17.69 -25.62
CA ASN A 55 39.81 -18.44 -24.39
C ASN A 55 39.43 -17.51 -23.23
N LEU A 56 40.11 -16.37 -23.08
CA LEU A 56 39.75 -15.32 -22.12
C LEU A 56 38.37 -14.73 -22.43
N LYS A 57 38.05 -14.45 -23.69
CA LYS A 57 36.71 -13.99 -24.09
C LYS A 57 35.63 -15.02 -23.79
N LYS A 58 35.88 -16.31 -24.00
CA LYS A 58 34.93 -17.38 -23.66
C LYS A 58 34.70 -17.47 -22.15
N THR A 59 35.76 -17.43 -21.35
CA THR A 59 35.66 -17.48 -19.88
C THR A 59 35.02 -16.23 -19.29
N LEU A 60 35.30 -15.04 -19.82
CA LEU A 60 34.61 -13.80 -19.42
C LEU A 60 33.12 -13.86 -19.73
N LYS A 61 32.73 -14.29 -20.94
CA LYS A 61 31.32 -14.45 -21.29
C LYS A 61 30.62 -15.47 -20.39
N ALA A 62 31.26 -16.61 -20.11
CA ALA A 62 30.73 -17.62 -19.20
C ALA A 62 30.53 -17.07 -17.78
N LYS A 63 31.53 -16.36 -17.23
CA LYS A 63 31.42 -15.72 -15.92
C LYS A 63 30.32 -14.66 -15.87
N GLN A 64 30.21 -13.83 -16.91
CA GLN A 64 29.13 -12.83 -17.02
C GLN A 64 27.74 -13.49 -17.00
N THR A 65 27.56 -14.61 -17.71
CA THR A 65 26.29 -15.34 -17.69
C THR A 65 25.99 -16.04 -16.35
N ASP A 66 27.02 -16.44 -15.61
CA ASP A 66 26.83 -17.04 -14.28
C ASP A 66 26.53 -15.96 -13.22
N GLU A 67 27.17 -14.80 -13.32
CA GLU A 67 26.97 -13.65 -12.43
C GLU A 67 25.60 -13.01 -12.64
N GLU A 68 25.11 -12.95 -13.88
CA GLU A 68 23.76 -12.46 -14.20
C GLU A 68 22.66 -13.40 -13.70
N LYS A 69 22.88 -14.72 -13.75
CA LYS A 69 22.00 -15.71 -13.11
C LYS A 69 22.01 -15.60 -11.60
N PHE A 70 23.18 -15.46 -11.00
CA PHE A 70 23.30 -15.28 -9.55
C PHE A 70 22.62 -13.99 -9.10
N ALA A 71 22.77 -12.89 -9.86
CA ALA A 71 22.08 -11.63 -9.59
C ALA A 71 20.56 -11.77 -9.67
N GLN A 72 20.03 -12.47 -10.68
CA GLN A 72 18.59 -12.76 -10.78
C GLN A 72 18.10 -13.63 -9.61
N GLU A 73 18.84 -14.68 -9.26
CA GLU A 73 18.47 -15.56 -8.16
C GLU A 73 18.53 -14.85 -6.79
N GLN A 74 19.49 -13.93 -6.63
CA GLN A 74 19.60 -13.07 -5.45
C GLN A 74 18.47 -12.04 -5.40
N GLU A 75 18.10 -11.44 -6.53
CA GLU A 75 16.97 -10.52 -6.66
C GLU A 75 15.65 -11.22 -6.29
N GLU A 76 15.41 -12.42 -6.82
CA GLU A 76 14.23 -13.24 -6.48
C GLU A 76 14.21 -13.63 -5.00
N LYS A 77 15.37 -14.02 -4.43
CA LYS A 77 15.48 -14.32 -2.99
C LYS A 77 15.19 -13.07 -2.16
N ASN A 78 15.73 -11.91 -2.54
CA ASN A 78 15.50 -10.66 -1.84
C ASN A 78 14.04 -10.20 -1.92
N GLN A 79 13.38 -10.39 -3.07
CA GLN A 79 11.95 -10.11 -3.24
C GLN A 79 11.10 -11.01 -2.35
N LYS A 80 11.37 -12.33 -2.36
CA LYS A 80 10.67 -13.29 -1.47
C LYS A 80 10.88 -12.97 0.01
N ILE A 81 12.09 -12.58 0.40
CA ILE A 81 12.37 -12.16 1.79
C ILE A 81 11.54 -10.92 2.15
N LYS A 82 11.51 -9.90 1.28
CA LYS A 82 10.69 -8.71 1.51
C LYS A 82 9.20 -9.05 1.64
N GLU A 83 8.66 -9.87 0.75
CA GLU A 83 7.26 -10.31 0.81
C GLU A 83 6.94 -11.04 2.12
N LEU A 84 7.84 -11.91 2.58
CA LEU A 84 7.68 -12.61 3.86
C LEU A 84 7.75 -11.66 5.06
N GLU A 85 8.69 -10.72 5.06
CA GLU A 85 8.77 -9.70 6.11
C GLU A 85 7.52 -8.82 6.14
N ASP A 86 7.03 -8.40 4.98
CA ASP A 86 5.84 -7.55 4.88
C ASP A 86 4.58 -8.30 5.29
N PHE A 87 4.47 -9.59 4.95
CA PHE A 87 3.42 -10.46 5.47
C PHE A 87 3.49 -10.61 6.99
N GLN A 88 4.69 -10.82 7.55
CA GLN A 88 4.88 -10.89 9.01
C GLN A 88 4.50 -9.58 9.69
N ARG A 89 4.95 -8.44 9.16
CA ARG A 89 4.59 -7.11 9.66
C ARG A 89 3.07 -6.90 9.62
N LYS A 90 2.41 -7.25 8.51
CA LYS A 90 0.95 -7.17 8.36
C LYS A 90 0.23 -8.03 9.38
N SER A 91 0.67 -9.27 9.56
CA SER A 91 0.07 -10.25 10.48
C SER A 91 0.18 -9.80 11.94
N VAL A 92 1.36 -9.33 12.36
CA VAL A 92 1.58 -8.80 13.71
C VAL A 92 0.74 -7.55 13.95
N LEU A 93 0.72 -6.61 13.00
CA LEU A 93 -0.09 -5.39 13.07
C LEU A 93 -1.58 -5.74 13.22
N SER A 94 -2.09 -6.64 12.37
CA SER A 94 -3.49 -7.04 12.37
C SER A 94 -3.88 -7.71 13.68
N THR A 95 -3.04 -8.64 14.16
CA THR A 95 -3.25 -9.33 15.44
C THR A 95 -3.32 -8.36 16.61
N ASN A 96 -2.43 -7.37 16.65
CA ASN A 96 -2.41 -6.38 17.74
C ASN A 96 -3.62 -5.44 17.68
N LEU A 97 -4.06 -5.03 16.50
CA LEU A 97 -5.23 -4.16 16.35
C LEU A 97 -6.53 -4.90 16.73
N LEU A 98 -6.69 -6.15 16.30
CA LEU A 98 -7.83 -6.98 16.70
C LEU A 98 -7.88 -7.19 18.22
N LYS A 99 -6.74 -7.48 18.85
CA LYS A 99 -6.64 -7.56 20.32
C LYS A 99 -6.96 -6.24 21.00
N GLY A 100 -6.69 -5.12 20.34
CA GLY A 100 -7.03 -3.77 20.80
C GLY A 100 -8.52 -3.41 20.66
N GLY A 101 -9.35 -4.31 20.12
CA GLY A 101 -10.78 -4.07 19.92
C GLY A 101 -11.11 -3.27 18.66
N VAL A 102 -10.16 -3.15 17.73
CA VAL A 102 -10.42 -2.60 16.38
C VAL A 102 -11.17 -3.66 15.57
N GLY A 103 -12.23 -3.26 14.86
CA GLY A 103 -13.01 -4.19 14.03
C GLY A 103 -12.23 -4.68 12.81
N GLU A 104 -12.47 -5.92 12.39
CA GLU A 104 -11.75 -6.59 11.27
C GLU A 104 -11.65 -5.73 10.01
N LYS A 105 -12.75 -5.10 9.58
CA LYS A 105 -12.75 -4.18 8.41
C LYS A 105 -11.78 -3.00 8.55
N ASP A 106 -11.69 -2.44 9.75
CA ASP A 106 -10.80 -1.31 10.00
C ASP A 106 -9.34 -1.78 10.10
N VAL A 107 -9.11 -2.99 10.63
CA VAL A 107 -7.80 -3.63 10.65
C VAL A 107 -7.28 -3.88 9.24
N ASP A 108 -8.10 -4.45 8.34
CA ASP A 108 -7.70 -4.70 6.96
C ASP A 108 -7.33 -3.40 6.24
N SER A 109 -8.14 -2.35 6.42
CA SER A 109 -7.89 -1.02 5.86
C SER A 109 -6.58 -0.40 6.36
N ILE A 110 -6.28 -0.51 7.67
CA ILE A 110 -5.01 -0.05 8.26
C ILE A 110 -3.84 -0.87 7.73
N ALA A 111 -4.00 -2.19 7.63
CA ALA A 111 -2.96 -3.10 7.19
C ALA A 111 -2.59 -2.90 5.72
N ASP A 112 -3.57 -2.64 4.86
CA ASP A 112 -3.35 -2.32 3.45
C ASP A 112 -2.69 -0.94 3.28
N ALA A 113 -3.16 0.08 4.01
CA ALA A 113 -2.52 1.40 4.01
C ALA A 113 -1.06 1.35 4.52
N PHE A 114 -0.77 0.45 5.47
CA PHE A 114 0.58 0.22 5.98
C PHE A 114 1.51 -0.38 4.91
N LEU A 115 1.02 -1.35 4.12
CA LEU A 115 1.77 -1.94 3.01
C LEU A 115 2.04 -0.94 1.88
N GLU A 116 1.10 -0.04 1.63
CA GLU A 116 1.28 1.02 0.63
C GLU A 116 2.30 2.10 1.07
N GLY A 117 2.66 2.16 2.36
CA GLY A 117 3.62 3.12 2.90
C GLY A 117 3.15 4.57 2.86
N ASP A 118 1.85 4.80 2.63
CA ASP A 118 1.25 6.13 2.55
C ASP A 118 0.77 6.59 3.92
N SER A 119 1.55 7.47 4.54
CA SER A 119 1.26 8.06 5.86
C SER A 119 -0.11 8.73 5.94
N GLU A 120 -0.60 9.33 4.84
CA GLU A 120 -1.89 10.00 4.83
C GLU A 120 -3.04 8.98 4.83
N LYS A 121 -2.90 7.90 4.07
CA LYS A 121 -3.86 6.79 4.09
C LYS A 121 -3.87 6.08 5.44
N ILE A 122 -2.71 5.83 6.04
CA ILE A 122 -2.60 5.24 7.38
C ILE A 122 -3.36 6.12 8.39
N ALA A 123 -3.12 7.44 8.38
CA ALA A 123 -3.81 8.36 9.28
C ALA A 123 -5.33 8.37 9.05
N LYS A 124 -5.80 8.33 7.80
CA LYS A 124 -7.24 8.26 7.47
C LYS A 124 -7.86 6.94 7.94
N ALA A 125 -7.18 5.81 7.75
CA ALA A 125 -7.64 4.50 8.20
C ALA A 125 -7.77 4.44 9.73
N PHE A 126 -6.75 4.89 10.46
CA PHE A 126 -6.80 4.98 11.92
C PHE A 126 -7.89 5.93 12.43
N ASN A 127 -8.06 7.10 11.82
CA ASN A 127 -9.13 8.03 12.20
C ASN A 127 -10.52 7.42 11.98
N THR A 128 -10.69 6.63 10.93
CA THR A 128 -11.96 5.94 10.65
C THR A 128 -12.22 4.86 11.70
N ALA A 129 -11.21 4.04 12.01
CA ALA A 129 -11.27 3.04 13.06
C ALA A 129 -11.67 3.64 14.42
N LEU A 130 -11.01 4.74 14.82
CA LEU A 130 -11.32 5.44 16.07
C LEU A 130 -12.77 5.95 16.10
N LYS A 131 -13.25 6.54 15.00
CA LYS A 131 -14.65 6.99 14.90
C LYS A 131 -15.64 5.83 15.03
N ASN A 132 -15.34 4.69 14.42
CA ASN A 132 -16.20 3.50 14.50
C ASN A 132 -16.25 2.94 15.92
N ILE A 133 -15.10 2.87 16.59
CA ILE A 133 -15.01 2.42 18.00
C ILE A 133 -15.80 3.35 18.91
N ILE A 134 -15.64 4.68 18.77
CA ILE A 134 -16.38 5.66 19.58
C ILE A 134 -17.88 5.51 19.35
N LYS A 135 -18.32 5.43 18.09
CA LYS A 135 -19.74 5.23 17.77
C LYS A 135 -20.29 3.93 18.36
N ALA A 136 -19.57 2.82 18.22
CA ALA A 136 -19.99 1.54 18.78
C ALA A 136 -20.12 1.60 20.31
N LYS A 137 -19.22 2.34 20.98
CA LYS A 137 -19.30 2.57 22.42
C LYS A 137 -20.45 3.49 22.81
N ASP A 138 -20.71 4.55 22.06
CA ASP A 138 -21.85 5.43 22.28
C ASP A 138 -23.18 4.67 22.09
N ASP A 139 -23.26 3.82 21.07
CA ASP A 139 -24.42 2.96 20.81
C ASP A 139 -24.61 1.92 21.93
N GLU A 140 -23.54 1.30 22.42
CA GLU A 140 -23.55 0.39 23.57
C GLU A 140 -24.06 1.12 24.83
N ILE A 141 -23.57 2.34 25.09
CA ILE A 141 -24.02 3.17 26.22
C ILE A 141 -25.49 3.56 26.04
N ALA A 142 -25.92 3.93 24.84
CA ALA A 142 -27.31 4.27 24.55
C ALA A 142 -28.23 3.07 24.78
N GLN A 143 -27.83 1.87 24.35
CA GLN A 143 -28.56 0.64 24.60
C GLN A 143 -28.62 0.29 26.09
N LEU A 144 -27.50 0.41 26.82
CA LEU A 144 -27.48 0.18 28.26
C LEU A 144 -28.39 1.15 29.00
N LYS A 145 -28.40 2.43 28.61
CA LYS A 145 -29.34 3.44 29.14
C LYS A 145 -30.78 3.07 28.82
N LEU A 146 -31.08 2.65 27.58
CA LEU A 146 -32.42 2.23 27.18
C LEU A 146 -32.90 1.00 27.98
N ASN A 147 -32.02 0.03 28.21
CA ASN A 147 -32.31 -1.18 28.98
C ASN A 147 -32.49 -0.91 30.48
N GLY A 148 -31.84 0.14 31.01
CA GLY A 148 -31.98 0.59 32.40
C GLY A 148 -33.16 1.54 32.63
N ILE A 149 -33.81 2.01 31.57
CA ILE A 149 -35.09 2.71 31.65
C ILE A 149 -36.16 1.62 31.66
N ASP A 150 -36.93 1.51 32.76
CA ASP A 150 -38.13 0.69 32.79
C ASP A 150 -38.94 1.02 31.52
N LYS A 151 -39.22 -0.01 30.72
CA LYS A 151 -40.02 0.13 29.50
C LYS A 151 -41.23 0.99 29.90
N PRO A 152 -41.50 2.13 29.24
CA PRO A 152 -42.73 2.86 29.49
C PRO A 152 -43.84 1.82 29.37
N SER A 153 -44.63 1.63 30.44
CA SER A 153 -45.65 0.60 30.50
C SER A 153 -46.39 0.66 29.18
N GLY A 154 -46.26 -0.40 28.38
CA GLY A 154 -46.57 -0.33 26.96
C GLY A 154 -47.93 0.30 26.74
N GLY A 155 -48.06 1.12 25.70
CA GLY A 155 -49.35 1.50 25.13
C GLY A 155 -50.07 0.29 24.52
N GLY A 156 -50.25 -0.76 25.30
CA GLY A 156 -51.24 -1.81 25.11
C GLY A 156 -52.39 -1.50 26.04
N ASN A 157 -53.48 -1.00 25.47
CA ASN A 157 -54.71 -0.69 26.18
C ASN A 157 -54.52 0.31 27.35
N GLY A 158 -54.15 1.55 27.02
CA GLY A 158 -54.34 2.71 27.91
C GLY A 158 -55.82 3.07 28.13
N GLY A 159 -56.73 2.11 28.04
CA GLY A 159 -57.93 2.16 28.84
C GLY A 159 -57.46 1.88 30.26
N THR A 160 -57.26 2.93 31.07
CA THR A 160 -57.64 2.80 32.47
C THR A 160 -58.99 2.09 32.41
N GLU A 161 -59.07 0.83 32.83
CA GLU A 161 -60.33 0.11 32.86
C GLU A 161 -61.18 0.86 33.87
N VAL A 162 -61.86 1.91 33.39
CA VAL A 162 -62.84 2.65 34.15
C VAL A 162 -63.99 1.67 34.24
N ASN A 163 -63.92 0.81 35.24
CA ASN A 163 -65.03 -0.05 35.58
C ASN A 163 -66.22 0.83 36.02
N ALA A 164 -67.43 0.27 36.00
CA ALA A 164 -68.64 1.02 36.34
C ALA A 164 -68.54 1.69 37.73
N GLU A 165 -67.82 1.08 38.67
CA GLU A 165 -67.59 1.63 40.01
C GLU A 165 -66.68 2.86 40.02
N SER A 166 -65.66 2.88 39.16
CA SER A 166 -64.74 4.02 38.99
C SER A 166 -65.44 5.16 38.26
N PHE A 167 -66.26 4.86 37.25
CA PHE A 167 -67.09 5.85 36.58
C PHE A 167 -68.10 6.52 37.54
N ALA A 168 -68.70 5.74 38.44
CA ALA A 168 -69.63 6.27 39.45
C ALA A 168 -68.94 7.22 40.44
N LYS A 169 -67.67 6.97 40.77
CA LYS A 169 -66.86 7.78 41.71
C LYS A 169 -66.21 9.00 41.05
N MET A 170 -66.08 9.03 39.72
CA MET A 170 -65.53 10.18 38.99
C MET A 170 -66.41 11.42 39.11
N THR A 171 -65.75 12.56 39.26
CA THR A 171 -66.34 13.90 39.22
C THR A 171 -66.87 14.24 37.84
N LEU A 172 -67.73 15.26 37.74
CA LEU A 172 -68.33 15.68 36.46
C LEU A 172 -67.25 16.03 35.41
N ASP A 173 -66.18 16.70 35.84
CA ASP A 173 -65.09 17.13 34.97
C ASP A 173 -64.30 15.94 34.42
N GLU A 174 -64.04 14.92 35.24
CA GLU A 174 -63.39 13.68 34.82
C GLU A 174 -64.26 12.88 33.84
N ARG A 175 -65.59 12.88 34.03
CA ARG A 175 -66.53 12.27 33.09
C ARG A 175 -66.58 12.99 31.75
N ILE A 176 -66.48 14.32 31.75
CA ILE A 176 -66.39 15.12 30.51
C ILE A 176 -65.07 14.83 29.79
N ALA A 177 -63.96 14.77 30.52
CA ALA A 177 -62.66 14.40 29.96
C ALA A 177 -62.68 12.97 29.38
N LEU A 178 -63.36 12.03 30.03
CA LEU A 178 -63.55 10.67 29.51
C LEU A 178 -64.37 10.67 28.23
N LYS A 179 -65.48 11.43 28.17
CA LYS A 179 -66.30 11.58 26.96
C LYS A 179 -65.52 12.14 25.77
N LEU A 180 -64.56 13.03 26.01
CA LEU A 180 -63.72 13.64 24.96
C LEU A 180 -62.58 12.72 24.51
N LYS A 181 -62.00 11.93 25.42
CA LYS A 181 -60.88 11.03 25.12
C LYS A 181 -61.34 9.68 24.56
N ASP A 182 -62.43 9.14 25.09
CA ASP A 182 -63.00 7.85 24.69
C ASP A 182 -64.55 7.89 24.74
N PRO A 183 -65.19 8.35 23.64
CA PRO A 183 -66.65 8.47 23.56
C PRO A 183 -67.39 7.13 23.64
N GLU A 184 -66.76 6.05 23.15
CA GLU A 184 -67.38 4.71 23.11
C GLU A 184 -67.40 4.10 24.52
N LEU A 185 -66.29 4.20 25.26
CA LEU A 185 -66.24 3.77 26.66
C LEU A 185 -67.20 4.58 27.53
N TYR A 186 -67.34 5.89 27.29
CA TYR A 186 -68.30 6.72 28.02
C TYR A 186 -69.76 6.27 27.82
N LYS A 187 -70.16 5.92 26.59
CA LYS A 187 -71.52 5.42 26.32
C LYS A 187 -71.76 4.09 27.02
N GLN A 188 -70.79 3.18 26.96
CA GLN A 188 -70.87 1.87 27.60
C GLN A 188 -71.03 1.98 29.12
N LEU A 189 -70.37 2.95 29.76
CA LEU A 189 -70.41 3.16 31.22
C LEU A 189 -71.58 4.04 31.69
N SER A 190 -72.04 4.98 30.87
CA SER A 190 -73.15 5.88 31.21
C SER A 190 -74.53 5.34 30.86
N GLY A 191 -74.60 4.29 30.02
CA GLY A 191 -75.86 3.68 29.57
C GLY A 191 -76.71 4.59 28.69
N ARG A 192 -76.12 5.61 28.07
CA ARG A 192 -76.78 6.62 27.21
C ARG A 192 -75.95 6.96 25.98
#